data_AF-A0A1S4DAD5-F1
#
_entry.id   AF-A0A1S4DAD5-F1
#
_cell.length_a   1.000
_cell.length_b   1.000
_cell.length_c   1.000
_cell.angle_alpha   90.00
_cell.angle_beta   90.00
_cell.angle_gamma   90.00
#
_symmetry.space_group_name_H-M   'P 1'
#
loop_
_entity.id
_entity.type
_entity.pdbx_description
1 polymer ?
#
loop_
_entity_poly.entity_id
_entity_poly.type
_entity_poly.pdbx_seq_one_letter_code
_entity_poly.pdbx_strand_id
1 'polypeptide(L)'
;MEIRANEEIPIGQDLTPPIPPLSLSLHHSILLSHCSSCFSPLPPSPFYPTYPNPDHFVRYCSLQCSSLDSPLHFSSSEFHFFHLFPQPLYTTSPTSTDLRLSLRLIHRFQEANVSFSNLERIGGLMTNFKKLTLLEEQQYYNDDDDGLSGRIRDGAKAMAVARRMRDGLDTNVELSAAEYAVEAAVLCLVLTNSVEVHDKDGRSIGVGVYDLAFSYVNHSCSPNASYRFCTAFDCGGELEFRICPAPSETCASGTESGSIINGSEACGPRIVLRSIKAIQKSEEVLITYTDLLQPKVKMFGSVTRVENDNLENHRENGVAIPIIGAPPQNPDNGPGPIPAYTGSQDAQQVDETSHTNKSIQYGDQQEAQKTLAREEREVSLHVIFEMLQAQ
;
A
#
# COMPACT_ATOMS: atom_id res chain seq x y z
N MET A 1 -3.47 -8.81 20.88
CA MET A 1 -3.85 -10.18 20.48
C MET A 1 -2.54 -10.85 20.13
N GLU A 2 -2.24 -12.00 20.71
CA GLU A 2 -0.95 -12.67 20.51
C GLU A 2 -1.21 -14.04 19.91
N ILE A 3 -0.38 -14.45 18.95
CA ILE A 3 -0.37 -15.81 18.40
C ILE A 3 0.82 -16.55 19.02
N ARG A 4 0.59 -17.74 19.55
CA ARG A 4 1.61 -18.54 20.23
C ARG A 4 1.74 -19.93 19.60
N ALA A 5 2.94 -20.50 19.69
CA ALA A 5 3.19 -21.86 19.22
C ALA A 5 2.54 -22.91 20.14
N ASN A 6 1.87 -23.90 19.54
CA ASN A 6 1.23 -25.01 20.26
C ASN A 6 2.23 -26.08 20.71
N GLU A 7 3.36 -26.13 20.01
CA GLU A 7 4.42 -27.12 20.16
C GLU A 7 5.79 -26.48 19.90
N GLU A 8 6.87 -27.25 20.07
CA GLU A 8 8.20 -26.83 19.66
C GLU A 8 8.34 -26.97 18.15
N ILE A 9 8.79 -25.90 17.48
CA ILE A 9 8.82 -25.81 16.02
C ILE A 9 10.26 -25.57 15.57
N PRO A 10 10.87 -26.53 14.85
CA PRO A 10 12.19 -26.34 14.25
C PRO A 10 12.23 -25.18 13.26
N ILE A 11 13.44 -24.69 12.95
CA ILE A 11 13.64 -23.70 11.90
C ILE A 11 13.18 -24.23 10.53
N GLY A 12 12.57 -23.36 9.73
CA GLY A 12 12.18 -23.66 8.36
C GLY A 12 10.95 -24.56 8.24
N GLN A 13 10.07 -24.59 9.24
CA GLN A 13 8.81 -25.33 9.22
C GLN A 13 7.63 -24.39 8.98
N ASP A 14 6.64 -24.87 8.22
CA ASP A 14 5.40 -24.12 8.00
C ASP A 14 4.55 -24.17 9.30
N LEU A 15 4.02 -23.01 9.68
CA LEU A 15 3.28 -22.77 10.92
C LEU A 15 1.76 -22.89 10.73
N THR A 16 1.31 -22.65 9.50
CA THR A 16 -0.10 -22.67 9.12
C THR A 16 -0.26 -23.36 7.76
N PRO A 17 -1.43 -23.97 7.49
CA PRO A 17 -1.82 -24.24 6.11
C PRO A 17 -1.95 -22.93 5.32
N PRO A 18 -2.05 -22.98 3.98
CA PRO A 18 -2.26 -21.80 3.15
C PRO A 18 -3.55 -21.05 3.51
N ILE A 19 -3.38 -19.90 4.17
CA ILE A 19 -4.45 -19.03 4.65
C ILE A 19 -5.01 -18.26 3.45
N PRO A 20 -6.30 -18.44 3.11
CA PRO A 20 -6.94 -17.64 2.08
C PRO A 20 -7.12 -16.18 2.54
N PRO A 21 -7.10 -15.23 1.60
CA PRO A 21 -7.47 -13.85 1.92
C PRO A 21 -8.97 -13.75 2.21
N LEU A 22 -9.35 -12.88 3.15
CA LEU A 22 -10.74 -12.46 3.32
C LEU A 22 -11.21 -11.64 2.11
N SER A 23 -10.32 -10.82 1.57
CA SER A 23 -10.53 -10.06 0.34
C SER A 23 -9.21 -9.58 -0.25
N LEU A 24 -9.22 -9.31 -1.55
CA LEU A 24 -8.07 -8.87 -2.35
C LEU A 24 -8.47 -7.74 -3.30
N SER A 25 -7.50 -6.90 -3.64
CA SER A 25 -7.64 -5.84 -4.65
C SER A 25 -6.31 -5.63 -5.38
N LEU A 26 -6.30 -5.79 -6.71
CA LEU A 26 -5.14 -5.43 -7.54
C LEU A 26 -4.89 -3.93 -7.50
N HIS A 27 -3.65 -3.50 -7.65
CA HIS A 27 -3.36 -2.09 -7.88
C HIS A 27 -4.03 -1.57 -9.15
N HIS A 28 -4.45 -0.31 -9.15
CA HIS A 28 -5.13 0.29 -10.29
C HIS A 28 -4.32 0.16 -11.60
N SER A 29 -2.99 0.37 -11.52
CA SER A 29 -2.06 0.23 -12.66
C SER A 29 -1.91 -1.21 -13.18
N ILE A 30 -2.34 -2.20 -12.39
CA ILE A 30 -2.14 -3.62 -12.66
C ILE A 30 -3.44 -4.29 -13.15
N LEU A 31 -4.61 -3.67 -12.95
CA LEU A 31 -5.95 -4.19 -13.26
C LEU A 31 -6.12 -4.84 -14.65
N LEU A 32 -5.48 -4.28 -15.68
CA LEU A 32 -5.59 -4.78 -17.07
C LEU A 32 -4.53 -5.82 -17.44
N SER A 33 -3.52 -6.00 -16.59
CA SER A 33 -2.37 -6.89 -16.83
C SER A 33 -2.42 -8.19 -16.02
N HIS A 34 -3.25 -8.24 -14.97
CA HIS A 34 -3.37 -9.40 -14.10
C HIS A 34 -4.85 -9.77 -13.89
N CYS A 35 -5.09 -11.03 -13.55
CA CYS A 35 -6.41 -11.53 -13.21
C CYS A 35 -6.88 -10.93 -11.88
N SER A 36 -8.05 -10.28 -11.86
CA SER A 36 -8.65 -9.70 -10.64
C SER A 36 -8.91 -10.74 -9.55
N SER A 37 -9.13 -11.99 -9.94
CA SER A 37 -9.43 -13.09 -9.02
C SER A 37 -8.16 -13.77 -8.47
N CYS A 38 -7.26 -14.26 -9.34
CA CYS A 38 -6.12 -15.07 -8.91
C CYS A 38 -4.77 -14.33 -8.88
N PHE A 39 -4.75 -13.07 -9.32
CA PHE A 39 -3.54 -12.24 -9.45
C PHE A 39 -2.48 -12.83 -10.42
N SER A 40 -2.84 -13.82 -11.24
CA SER A 40 -1.93 -14.32 -12.27
C SER A 40 -1.81 -13.32 -13.42
N PRO A 41 -0.62 -13.18 -14.03
CA PRO A 41 -0.44 -12.31 -15.19
C PRO A 41 -1.30 -12.79 -16.35
N LEU A 42 -1.89 -11.84 -17.06
CA LEU A 42 -2.67 -12.09 -18.27
C LEU A 42 -1.76 -11.96 -19.50
N PRO A 43 -2.07 -12.69 -20.58
CA PRO A 43 -1.37 -12.51 -21.84
C PRO A 43 -1.46 -11.03 -22.26
N PRO A 44 -0.36 -10.44 -22.78
CA PRO A 44 -0.37 -9.05 -23.21
C PRO A 44 -1.47 -8.85 -24.25
N SER A 45 -2.34 -7.86 -24.00
CA SER A 45 -3.41 -7.52 -24.94
C SER A 45 -2.76 -7.00 -26.23
N PRO A 46 -2.95 -7.64 -27.40
CA PRO A 46 -2.37 -7.17 -28.65
C PRO A 46 -2.94 -5.80 -29.07
N PHE A 47 -4.04 -5.38 -28.45
CA PHE A 47 -4.66 -4.07 -28.62
C PHE A 47 -4.83 -3.42 -27.26
N TYR A 48 -4.19 -2.27 -27.05
CA TYR A 48 -4.67 -1.30 -26.08
C TYR A 48 -5.99 -0.77 -26.66
N PRO A 49 -7.14 -1.00 -26.03
CA PRO A 49 -8.34 -0.36 -26.52
C PRO A 49 -8.12 1.16 -26.42
N THR A 50 -8.23 1.85 -27.55
CA THR A 50 -8.00 3.29 -27.69
C THR A 50 -8.94 4.11 -26.78
N TYR A 51 -9.97 3.45 -26.25
CA TYR A 51 -10.83 3.89 -25.16
C TYR A 51 -11.07 2.70 -24.22
N PRO A 52 -10.81 2.80 -22.90
CA PRO A 52 -11.25 1.77 -21.99
C PRO A 52 -12.78 1.65 -22.11
N ASN A 53 -13.28 0.46 -22.46
CA ASN A 53 -14.71 0.22 -22.36
C ASN A 53 -15.06 0.37 -20.86
N PRO A 54 -15.93 1.32 -20.47
CA PRO A 54 -16.32 1.49 -19.08
C PRO A 54 -16.91 0.23 -18.45
N ASP A 55 -17.33 -0.76 -19.24
CA ASP A 55 -17.88 -2.00 -18.70
C ASP A 55 -16.81 -3.04 -18.27
N HIS A 56 -15.51 -2.81 -18.54
CA HIS A 56 -14.45 -3.81 -18.35
C HIS A 56 -13.24 -3.29 -17.56
N PHE A 57 -13.47 -2.85 -16.33
CA PHE A 57 -12.40 -2.40 -15.42
C PHE A 57 -11.50 -3.54 -14.90
N VAL A 58 -12.03 -4.77 -14.85
CA VAL A 58 -11.33 -5.96 -14.35
C VAL A 58 -11.23 -7.04 -15.44
N ARG A 59 -10.20 -7.88 -15.35
CA ARG A 59 -9.98 -9.00 -16.29
C ARG A 59 -9.79 -10.32 -15.54
N TYR A 60 -10.11 -11.42 -16.23
CA TYR A 60 -10.03 -12.78 -15.69
C TYR A 60 -9.25 -13.70 -16.61
N CYS A 61 -8.46 -14.60 -16.05
CA CYS A 61 -7.68 -15.59 -16.83
C CYS A 61 -8.50 -16.81 -17.26
N SER A 62 -9.65 -17.06 -16.62
CA SER A 62 -10.49 -18.23 -16.86
C SER A 62 -11.94 -17.97 -16.45
N LEU A 63 -12.85 -18.81 -16.94
CA LEU A 63 -14.26 -18.80 -16.52
C LEU A 63 -14.41 -19.03 -15.02
N GLN A 64 -13.57 -19.89 -14.42
CA GLN A 64 -13.56 -20.15 -12.99
C GLN A 64 -13.22 -18.88 -12.17
N CYS A 65 -12.19 -18.14 -12.59
CA CYS A 65 -11.84 -16.87 -11.96
C CYS A 65 -12.97 -15.85 -12.11
N SER A 66 -13.59 -15.79 -13.28
CA SER A 66 -14.72 -14.90 -13.53
C SER A 66 -15.92 -15.27 -12.65
N SER A 67 -16.26 -16.55 -12.51
CA SER A 67 -17.41 -16.97 -11.71
C SER A 67 -17.22 -16.73 -10.21
N LEU A 68 -15.98 -16.78 -9.72
CA LEU A 68 -15.67 -16.56 -8.30
C LEU A 68 -15.61 -15.07 -7.92
N ASP A 69 -15.07 -14.20 -8.77
CA ASP A 69 -14.83 -12.78 -8.43
C ASP A 69 -15.85 -11.82 -9.04
N SER A 70 -16.41 -12.12 -10.22
CA SER A 70 -17.36 -11.20 -10.89
C SER A 70 -18.60 -10.89 -10.05
N PRO A 71 -19.26 -11.86 -9.37
CA PRO A 71 -20.38 -11.53 -8.47
C PRO A 71 -19.99 -10.52 -7.40
N LEU A 72 -18.82 -10.72 -6.76
CA LEU A 72 -18.29 -9.81 -5.74
C LEU A 72 -18.00 -8.42 -6.31
N HIS A 73 -17.42 -8.32 -7.51
CA HIS A 73 -17.11 -7.05 -8.16
C HIS A 73 -18.37 -6.17 -8.33
N PHE A 74 -19.48 -6.77 -8.76
CA PHE A 74 -20.74 -6.04 -8.94
C PHE A 74 -21.45 -5.76 -7.61
N SER A 75 -21.51 -6.75 -6.70
CA SER A 75 -22.29 -6.65 -5.47
C SER A 75 -21.61 -5.81 -4.38
N SER A 76 -20.27 -5.73 -4.38
CA SER A 76 -19.50 -4.91 -3.43
C SER A 76 -19.56 -3.41 -3.68
N SER A 77 -20.18 -2.98 -4.78
CA SER A 77 -20.13 -1.59 -5.28
C SER A 77 -18.80 -1.17 -5.88
N GLU A 78 -17.81 -2.08 -6.02
CA GLU A 78 -16.56 -1.78 -6.71
C GLU A 78 -16.81 -1.35 -8.17
N PHE A 79 -17.72 -2.04 -8.87
CA PHE A 79 -18.14 -1.64 -10.22
C PHE A 79 -18.65 -0.19 -10.28
N HIS A 80 -19.50 0.21 -9.33
CA HIS A 80 -20.05 1.57 -9.23
C HIS A 80 -18.96 2.58 -8.86
N PHE A 81 -18.02 2.19 -7.99
CA PHE A 81 -16.87 3.00 -7.64
C PHE A 81 -16.03 3.33 -8.88
N PHE A 82 -15.76 2.37 -9.76
CA PHE A 82 -15.04 2.66 -11.00
C PHE A 82 -15.80 3.61 -11.95
N HIS A 83 -17.12 3.55 -11.97
CA HIS A 83 -17.94 4.46 -12.79
C HIS A 83 -17.92 5.90 -12.27
N LEU A 84 -17.98 6.06 -10.95
CA LEU A 84 -17.92 7.37 -10.30
C LEU A 84 -16.51 7.96 -10.31
N PHE A 85 -15.50 7.10 -10.21
CA PHE A 85 -14.08 7.47 -10.09
C PHE A 85 -13.24 6.71 -11.14
N PRO A 86 -13.41 7.04 -12.45
CA PRO A 86 -12.74 6.32 -13.54
C PRO A 86 -11.23 6.60 -13.60
N GLN A 87 -10.79 7.74 -13.05
CA GLN A 87 -9.39 8.01 -12.78
C GLN A 87 -9.09 7.66 -11.32
N PRO A 88 -7.90 7.09 -11.03
CA PRO A 88 -7.53 6.83 -9.65
C PRO A 88 -7.51 8.16 -8.88
N LEU A 89 -8.11 8.15 -7.69
CA LEU A 89 -7.93 9.26 -6.75
C LEU A 89 -6.43 9.37 -6.47
N TYR A 90 -5.83 10.52 -6.82
CA TYR A 90 -4.41 10.79 -6.66
C TYR A 90 -4.10 11.10 -5.20
N THR A 91 -4.30 10.11 -4.35
CA THR A 91 -4.01 10.14 -2.93
C THR A 91 -2.92 9.09 -2.64
N THR A 92 -1.81 9.54 -2.05
CA THR A 92 -0.76 8.67 -1.45
C THR A 92 -1.28 7.62 -0.44
N SER A 93 -2.32 7.91 0.36
CA SER A 93 -2.98 7.00 1.32
C SER A 93 -4.22 7.65 1.97
N PRO A 94 -5.42 7.05 1.95
CA PRO A 94 -5.77 5.79 1.32
C PRO A 94 -5.76 5.89 -0.21
N THR A 95 -5.32 4.84 -0.89
CA THR A 95 -5.31 4.76 -2.36
C THR A 95 -6.65 4.25 -2.91
N SER A 96 -6.89 4.41 -4.21
CA SER A 96 -8.05 3.78 -4.87
C SER A 96 -8.09 2.25 -4.71
N THR A 97 -6.93 1.60 -4.50
CA THR A 97 -6.87 0.16 -4.22
C THR A 97 -7.42 -0.18 -2.85
N ASP A 98 -7.10 0.64 -1.84
CA ASP A 98 -7.58 0.48 -0.46
C ASP A 98 -9.09 0.65 -0.39
N LEU A 99 -9.65 1.68 -1.06
CA LEU A 99 -11.10 1.91 -1.11
C LEU A 99 -11.86 0.73 -1.74
N ARG A 100 -11.35 0.20 -2.86
CA ARG A 100 -11.94 -0.97 -3.52
C ARG A 100 -11.84 -2.24 -2.66
N LEU A 101 -10.71 -2.44 -1.99
CA LEU A 101 -10.55 -3.54 -1.03
C LEU A 101 -11.56 -3.43 0.12
N SER A 102 -11.74 -2.22 0.68
CA SER A 102 -12.70 -1.96 1.73
C SER A 102 -14.14 -2.21 1.29
N LEU A 103 -14.53 -1.79 0.08
CA LEU A 103 -15.85 -2.09 -0.49
C LEU A 103 -16.10 -3.61 -0.60
N ARG A 104 -15.11 -4.35 -1.12
CA ARG A 104 -15.17 -5.82 -1.18
C ARG A 104 -15.31 -6.44 0.21
N LEU A 105 -14.57 -5.95 1.22
CA LEU A 105 -14.66 -6.43 2.60
C LEU A 105 -16.01 -6.14 3.27
N ILE A 106 -16.57 -4.94 3.08
CA ILE A 106 -17.90 -4.58 3.60
C ILE A 106 -18.92 -5.62 3.12
N HIS A 107 -18.91 -5.92 1.82
CA HIS A 107 -19.82 -6.91 1.25
C HIS A 107 -19.63 -8.29 1.87
N ARG A 108 -18.38 -8.76 2.00
CA ARG A 108 -18.08 -10.06 2.59
C ARG A 108 -18.52 -10.17 4.05
N PHE A 109 -18.32 -9.13 4.83
CA PHE A 109 -18.80 -9.06 6.21
C PHE A 109 -20.32 -9.05 6.28
N GLN A 110 -21.01 -8.39 5.36
CA GLN A 110 -22.47 -8.43 5.25
C GLN A 110 -22.97 -9.84 4.90
N GLU A 111 -22.36 -10.52 3.92
CA GLU A 111 -22.69 -11.92 3.58
C GLU A 111 -22.50 -12.87 4.76
N ALA A 112 -21.45 -12.65 5.55
CA ALA A 112 -21.14 -13.44 6.73
C ALA A 112 -21.92 -13.01 7.99
N ASN A 113 -22.84 -12.04 7.89
CA ASN A 113 -23.58 -11.45 9.02
C ASN A 113 -22.69 -10.95 10.17
N VAL A 114 -21.51 -10.43 9.85
CA VAL A 114 -20.61 -9.80 10.82
C VAL A 114 -21.21 -8.47 11.29
N SER A 115 -21.22 -8.27 12.61
CA SER A 115 -21.74 -7.04 13.21
C SER A 115 -20.78 -5.86 13.05
N PHE A 116 -21.35 -4.70 12.68
CA PHE A 116 -20.67 -3.40 12.66
C PHE A 116 -20.97 -2.54 13.89
N SER A 117 -21.56 -3.12 14.95
CA SER A 117 -21.87 -2.36 16.17
C SER A 117 -20.63 -1.89 16.93
N ASN A 118 -19.50 -2.58 16.77
CA ASN A 118 -18.22 -2.18 17.33
C ASN A 118 -17.25 -1.79 16.22
N LEU A 119 -17.07 -0.48 16.00
CA LEU A 119 -16.18 0.03 14.95
C LEU A 119 -14.69 -0.06 15.29
N GLU A 120 -14.31 -0.41 16.54
CA GLU A 120 -12.91 -0.68 16.90
C GLU A 120 -12.43 -2.04 16.42
N ARG A 121 -13.36 -3.00 16.29
CA ARG A 121 -13.09 -4.36 15.82
C ARG A 121 -14.22 -4.90 14.97
N ILE A 122 -13.93 -5.16 13.69
CA ILE A 122 -14.89 -5.74 12.75
C ILE A 122 -14.42 -7.14 12.41
N GLY A 123 -15.26 -8.15 12.67
CA GLY A 123 -14.86 -9.56 12.50
C GLY A 123 -13.66 -9.95 13.37
N GLY A 124 -13.45 -9.30 14.53
CA GLY A 124 -12.29 -9.51 15.40
C GLY A 124 -11.02 -8.72 15.00
N LEU A 125 -10.91 -8.30 13.74
CA LEU A 125 -9.79 -7.52 13.22
C LEU A 125 -9.79 -6.10 13.77
N MET A 126 -8.61 -5.58 14.12
CA MET A 126 -8.43 -4.22 14.62
C MET A 126 -8.68 -3.19 13.53
N THR A 127 -9.42 -2.13 13.82
CA THR A 127 -9.58 -1.02 12.86
C THR A 127 -8.65 0.15 13.14
N ASN A 128 -8.28 0.38 14.41
CA ASN A 128 -7.69 1.64 14.87
C ASN A 128 -8.52 2.88 14.50
N PHE A 129 -9.84 2.71 14.35
CA PHE A 129 -10.74 3.73 13.81
C PHE A 129 -10.65 5.05 14.56
N LYS A 130 -10.79 5.05 15.90
CA LYS A 130 -10.65 6.28 16.69
C LYS A 130 -9.27 6.92 16.55
N LYS A 131 -8.21 6.11 16.53
CA LYS A 131 -6.85 6.62 16.44
C LYS A 131 -6.65 7.33 15.10
N LEU A 132 -6.97 6.67 13.99
CA LEU A 132 -6.78 7.20 12.64
C LEU A 132 -7.71 8.37 12.29
N THR A 133 -8.87 8.47 12.93
CA THR A 133 -9.81 9.58 12.71
C THR A 133 -9.60 10.76 13.65
N LEU A 134 -9.04 10.56 14.85
CA LEU A 134 -8.77 11.63 15.83
C LEU A 134 -7.32 12.15 15.78
N LEU A 135 -6.41 11.47 15.08
CA LEU A 135 -4.96 11.78 15.03
C LEU A 135 -4.63 13.21 14.57
N GLU A 136 -5.54 13.89 13.87
CA GLU A 136 -5.34 15.26 13.39
C GLU A 136 -5.91 16.36 14.28
N GLU A 137 -6.72 16.04 15.29
CA GLU A 137 -7.19 17.08 16.22
C GLU A 137 -6.08 17.56 17.18
N GLN A 138 -4.94 16.87 17.23
CA GLN A 138 -3.81 17.20 18.11
C GLN A 138 -2.58 17.80 17.39
N GLN A 139 -2.56 17.88 16.06
CA GLN A 139 -1.53 18.62 15.30
C GLN A 139 -2.08 19.98 14.86
N TYR A 140 -2.15 20.87 15.83
CA TYR A 140 -2.48 22.29 15.65
C TYR A 140 -1.36 22.98 14.85
N TYR A 141 -1.74 23.65 13.75
CA TYR A 141 -0.93 24.40 12.76
C TYR A 141 -0.30 23.60 11.61
N ASN A 142 -1.08 23.34 10.56
CA ASN A 142 -0.72 23.61 9.15
C ASN A 142 -2.02 23.53 8.31
N ASP A 143 -2.42 24.64 7.69
CA ASP A 143 -3.73 24.86 7.06
C ASP A 143 -3.80 24.36 5.60
N ASP A 144 -2.80 23.62 5.12
CA ASP A 144 -2.64 23.31 3.69
C ASP A 144 -2.35 21.82 3.36
N ASP A 145 -2.31 20.93 4.35
CA ASP A 145 -2.18 19.47 4.11
C ASP A 145 -3.45 18.76 4.61
N ASP A 146 -4.24 18.22 3.68
CA ASP A 146 -5.39 17.35 4.00
C ASP A 146 -4.81 16.08 4.61
N GLY A 147 -4.67 16.07 5.93
CA GLY A 147 -4.03 14.98 6.63
C GLY A 147 -4.74 13.63 6.42
N LEU A 148 -4.10 12.56 6.87
CA LEU A 148 -4.62 11.20 6.80
C LEU A 148 -6.09 11.06 7.25
N SER A 149 -6.53 11.74 8.31
CA SER A 149 -7.93 11.70 8.78
C SER A 149 -8.88 12.36 7.78
N GLY A 150 -8.51 13.52 7.23
CA GLY A 150 -9.27 14.17 6.17
C GLY A 150 -9.43 13.29 4.92
N ARG A 151 -8.34 12.60 4.54
CA ARG A 151 -8.33 11.67 3.40
C ARG A 151 -9.10 10.39 3.66
N ILE A 152 -9.07 9.87 4.89
CA ILE A 152 -9.92 8.75 5.31
C ILE A 152 -11.40 9.13 5.21
N ARG A 153 -11.77 10.33 5.67
CA ARG A 153 -13.13 10.85 5.58
C ARG A 153 -13.58 10.96 4.12
N ASP A 154 -12.76 11.51 3.25
CA ASP A 154 -13.12 11.70 1.84
C ASP A 154 -13.19 10.37 1.09
N GLY A 155 -12.27 9.44 1.37
CA GLY A 155 -12.34 8.07 0.88
C GLY A 155 -13.60 7.34 1.35
N ALA A 156 -13.98 7.48 2.62
CA ALA A 156 -15.19 6.88 3.17
C ALA A 156 -16.46 7.45 2.53
N LYS A 157 -16.52 8.76 2.30
CA LYS A 157 -17.61 9.39 1.54
C LYS A 157 -17.70 8.83 0.11
N ALA A 158 -16.57 8.71 -0.59
CA ALA A 158 -16.54 8.14 -1.94
C ALA A 158 -17.06 6.68 -1.96
N MET A 159 -16.67 5.87 -0.98
CA MET A 159 -17.20 4.51 -0.80
C MET A 159 -18.71 4.49 -0.53
N ALA A 160 -19.20 5.38 0.35
CA ALA A 160 -20.61 5.47 0.70
C ALA A 160 -21.48 5.89 -0.50
N VAL A 161 -20.99 6.83 -1.32
CA VAL A 161 -21.65 7.23 -2.58
C VAL A 161 -21.71 6.06 -3.56
N ALA A 162 -20.63 5.28 -3.70
CA ALA A 162 -20.63 4.09 -4.56
C ALA A 162 -21.66 3.04 -4.11
N ARG A 163 -21.78 2.81 -2.80
CA ARG A 163 -22.80 1.91 -2.23
C ARG A 163 -24.23 2.44 -2.44
N ARG A 164 -24.45 3.74 -2.27
CA ARG A 164 -25.74 4.38 -2.58
C ARG A 164 -26.13 4.20 -4.03
N MET A 165 -25.17 4.40 -4.95
CA MET A 165 -25.40 4.19 -6.38
C MET A 165 -25.82 2.75 -6.69
N ARG A 166 -25.15 1.75 -6.09
CA ARG A 166 -25.54 0.33 -6.18
C ARG A 166 -26.95 0.09 -5.67
N ASP A 167 -27.31 0.71 -4.55
CA ASP A 167 -28.60 0.55 -3.88
C ASP A 167 -29.73 1.38 -4.53
N GLY A 168 -29.44 2.13 -5.61
CA GLY A 168 -30.41 2.98 -6.31
C GLY A 168 -30.82 4.22 -5.52
N LEU A 169 -30.01 4.65 -4.55
CA LEU A 169 -30.23 5.82 -3.71
C LEU A 169 -29.60 7.08 -4.33
N ASP A 170 -30.08 8.25 -3.92
CA ASP A 170 -29.52 9.53 -4.39
C ASP A 170 -28.06 9.70 -3.97
N THR A 171 -27.23 10.06 -4.93
CA THR A 171 -25.77 10.22 -4.78
C THR A 171 -25.36 11.68 -4.57
N ASN A 172 -26.26 12.65 -4.83
CA ASN A 172 -25.98 14.09 -4.72
C ASN A 172 -26.25 14.66 -3.32
N VAL A 173 -26.28 13.79 -2.30
CA VAL A 173 -26.61 14.16 -0.93
C VAL A 173 -25.33 14.32 -0.12
N GLU A 174 -25.23 15.42 0.62
CA GLU A 174 -24.16 15.61 1.59
C GLU A 174 -24.28 14.58 2.72
N LEU A 175 -23.24 13.75 2.87
CA LEU A 175 -23.20 12.68 3.86
C LEU A 175 -22.73 13.19 5.21
N SER A 176 -23.52 12.94 6.24
CA SER A 176 -23.13 13.09 7.64
C SER A 176 -22.16 11.99 8.08
N ALA A 177 -21.42 12.25 9.17
CA ALA A 177 -20.44 11.30 9.71
C ALA A 177 -21.02 9.91 10.05
N ALA A 178 -22.29 9.87 10.48
CA ALA A 178 -22.97 8.61 10.79
C ALA A 178 -23.24 7.75 9.54
N GLU A 179 -23.42 8.38 8.36
CA GLU A 179 -23.78 7.69 7.12
C GLU A 179 -22.60 7.01 6.43
N TYR A 180 -21.35 7.44 6.70
CA TYR A 180 -20.13 6.80 6.18
C TYR A 180 -19.26 6.14 7.27
N ALA A 181 -19.77 6.01 8.51
CA ALA A 181 -19.00 5.51 9.64
C ALA A 181 -18.48 4.07 9.43
N VAL A 182 -19.28 3.23 8.77
CA VAL A 182 -18.91 1.84 8.44
C VAL A 182 -17.78 1.82 7.42
N GLU A 183 -17.90 2.64 6.37
CA GLU A 183 -16.90 2.80 5.31
C GLU A 183 -15.57 3.26 5.89
N ALA A 184 -15.60 4.28 6.75
CA ALA A 184 -14.40 4.79 7.41
C ALA A 184 -13.77 3.74 8.34
N ALA A 185 -14.57 3.01 9.12
CA ALA A 185 -14.06 1.96 10.00
C ALA A 185 -13.43 0.79 9.23
N VAL A 186 -14.03 0.35 8.11
CA VAL A 186 -13.45 -0.71 7.27
C VAL A 186 -12.24 -0.20 6.48
N LEU A 187 -12.20 1.08 6.12
CA LEU A 187 -11.01 1.68 5.53
C LEU A 187 -9.85 1.68 6.52
N CYS A 188 -10.08 2.10 7.76
CA CYS A 188 -9.10 2.01 8.84
C CYS A 188 -8.65 0.55 9.11
N LEU A 189 -9.55 -0.42 9.01
CA LEU A 189 -9.23 -1.85 9.06
C LEU A 189 -8.26 -2.25 7.94
N VAL A 190 -8.51 -1.82 6.71
CA VAL A 190 -7.62 -2.10 5.56
C VAL A 190 -6.26 -1.46 5.79
N LEU A 191 -6.20 -0.18 6.19
CA LEU A 191 -4.94 0.51 6.48
C LEU A 191 -4.15 -0.17 7.62
N THR A 192 -4.84 -0.78 8.57
CA THR A 192 -4.22 -1.45 9.72
C THR A 192 -3.72 -2.86 9.42
N ASN A 193 -4.47 -3.65 8.63
CA ASN A 193 -4.24 -5.11 8.51
C ASN A 193 -3.88 -5.57 7.10
N SER A 194 -3.94 -4.71 6.10
CA SER A 194 -3.64 -5.14 4.72
C SER A 194 -2.17 -5.48 4.54
N VAL A 195 -1.95 -6.49 3.71
CA VAL A 195 -0.63 -6.96 3.30
C VAL A 195 -0.45 -6.65 1.83
N GLU A 196 0.72 -6.12 1.49
CA GLU A 196 1.09 -5.88 0.11
C GLU A 196 1.44 -7.21 -0.58
N VAL A 197 0.73 -7.49 -1.66
CA VAL A 197 0.88 -8.71 -2.44
C VAL A 197 1.93 -8.47 -3.52
N HIS A 198 2.95 -9.31 -3.54
CA HIS A 198 4.07 -9.20 -4.44
C HIS A 198 4.08 -10.35 -5.46
N ASP A 199 4.51 -10.07 -6.68
CA ASP A 199 4.83 -11.11 -7.65
C ASP A 199 6.20 -11.77 -7.36
N LYS A 200 6.55 -12.78 -8.15
CA LYS A 200 7.82 -13.51 -8.04
C LYS A 200 9.07 -12.63 -8.21
N ASP A 201 8.93 -11.47 -8.85
CA ASP A 201 10.00 -10.52 -9.11
C ASP A 201 10.07 -9.45 -8.00
N GLY A 202 9.26 -9.59 -6.93
CA GLY A 202 9.18 -8.65 -5.81
C GLY A 202 8.41 -7.37 -6.15
N ARG A 203 7.66 -7.33 -7.26
CA ARG A 203 6.84 -6.16 -7.61
C ARG A 203 5.52 -6.22 -6.89
N SER A 204 5.13 -5.11 -6.27
CA SER A 204 3.81 -4.97 -5.67
C SER A 204 2.73 -4.95 -6.76
N ILE A 205 1.77 -5.88 -6.64
CA ILE A 205 0.68 -6.07 -7.62
C ILE A 205 -0.70 -5.78 -7.04
N GLY A 206 -0.83 -5.72 -5.72
CA GLY A 206 -2.08 -5.40 -5.04
C GLY A 206 -1.96 -5.48 -3.53
N VAL A 207 -3.10 -5.49 -2.86
CA VAL A 207 -3.21 -5.62 -1.40
C VAL A 207 -4.28 -6.64 -1.02
N GLY A 208 -4.11 -7.27 0.13
CA GLY A 208 -5.03 -8.26 0.69
C GLY A 208 -5.20 -8.15 2.18
N VAL A 209 -6.39 -8.46 2.69
CA VAL A 209 -6.63 -8.66 4.13
C VAL A 209 -6.84 -10.15 4.37
N TYR A 210 -6.16 -10.68 5.39
CA TYR A 210 -6.22 -12.09 5.77
C TYR A 210 -6.91 -12.27 7.12
N ASP A 211 -7.32 -13.50 7.40
CA ASP A 211 -8.07 -13.85 8.60
C ASP A 211 -7.24 -13.65 9.90
N LEU A 212 -7.89 -13.82 11.05
CA LEU A 212 -7.32 -13.76 12.40
C LEU A 212 -6.04 -14.59 12.54
N ALA A 213 -5.99 -15.75 11.87
CA ALA A 213 -4.83 -16.64 11.89
C ALA A 213 -3.53 -15.98 11.40
N PHE A 214 -3.64 -14.95 10.56
CA PHE A 214 -2.52 -14.13 10.13
C PHE A 214 -2.51 -12.75 10.80
N SER A 215 -3.65 -12.07 10.82
CA SER A 215 -3.75 -10.66 11.26
C SER A 215 -3.53 -10.45 12.76
N TYR A 216 -3.45 -11.52 13.57
CA TYR A 216 -3.07 -11.44 14.99
C TYR A 216 -1.58 -11.72 15.25
N VAL A 217 -0.79 -12.03 14.23
CA VAL A 217 0.65 -12.23 14.39
C VAL A 217 1.32 -10.88 14.55
N ASN A 218 1.88 -10.60 15.73
CA ASN A 218 2.43 -9.30 16.06
C ASN A 218 3.75 -9.00 15.34
N HIS A 219 4.12 -7.73 15.38
CA HIS A 219 5.38 -7.24 14.86
C HIS A 219 6.55 -7.47 15.81
N SER A 220 7.73 -7.80 15.27
CA SER A 220 9.02 -7.61 15.93
C SER A 220 10.13 -7.25 14.93
N CYS A 221 11.06 -6.38 15.33
CA CYS A 221 12.27 -6.10 14.55
C CYS A 221 13.28 -7.27 14.60
N SER A 222 13.04 -8.28 15.44
CA SER A 222 13.80 -9.54 15.48
C SER A 222 12.84 -10.73 15.38
N PRO A 223 12.15 -10.88 14.23
CA PRO A 223 11.09 -11.87 14.10
C PRO A 223 11.61 -13.30 14.24
N ASN A 224 10.74 -14.22 14.62
CA ASN A 224 11.00 -15.66 14.64
C ASN A 224 10.24 -16.41 13.53
N ALA A 225 9.31 -15.72 12.85
CA ALA A 225 8.61 -16.20 11.67
C ALA A 225 8.67 -15.20 10.51
N SER A 226 8.38 -15.69 9.32
CA SER A 226 8.14 -14.90 8.11
C SER A 226 6.93 -15.47 7.37
N TYR A 227 6.47 -14.80 6.32
CA TYR A 227 5.41 -15.32 5.48
C TYR A 227 5.80 -15.31 4.01
N ARG A 228 5.14 -16.17 3.23
CA ARG A 228 5.26 -16.24 1.78
C ARG A 228 3.90 -16.35 1.13
N PHE A 229 3.78 -15.83 -0.08
CA PHE A 229 2.62 -16.07 -0.92
C PHE A 229 2.72 -17.42 -1.62
N CYS A 230 1.62 -18.15 -1.65
CA CYS A 230 1.47 -19.40 -2.37
C CYS A 230 0.31 -19.27 -3.36
N THR A 231 0.49 -19.75 -4.58
CA THR A 231 -0.63 -19.96 -5.49
C THR A 231 -1.23 -21.35 -5.27
N ALA A 232 -2.43 -21.59 -5.80
CA ALA A 232 -3.10 -22.90 -5.67
C ALA A 232 -2.25 -24.09 -6.18
N PHE A 233 -1.27 -23.84 -7.05
CA PHE A 233 -0.37 -24.86 -7.60
C PHE A 233 0.85 -25.15 -6.72
N ASP A 234 1.19 -24.27 -5.77
CA ASP A 234 2.37 -24.37 -4.90
C ASP A 234 2.05 -24.94 -3.51
N CYS A 235 0.79 -25.31 -3.29
CA CYS A 235 0.29 -25.74 -1.98
C CYS A 235 0.56 -27.23 -1.74
N GLY A 236 1.81 -27.56 -1.38
CA GLY A 236 2.17 -28.82 -0.74
C GLY A 236 2.77 -28.54 0.64
N GLY A 237 2.08 -28.92 1.71
CA GLY A 237 2.51 -28.67 3.09
C GLY A 237 1.59 -29.32 4.11
N GLU A 238 2.08 -29.45 5.35
CA GLU A 238 1.28 -29.94 6.49
C GLU A 238 0.01 -29.09 6.66
N LEU A 239 -1.13 -29.78 6.84
CA LEU A 239 -2.45 -29.15 6.89
C LEU A 239 -2.82 -28.62 8.29
N GLU A 240 -1.91 -28.75 9.26
CA GLU A 240 -2.20 -28.49 10.66
C GLU A 240 -1.69 -27.11 11.10
N PHE A 241 -2.53 -26.40 11.86
CA PHE A 241 -2.14 -25.17 12.52
C PHE A 241 -1.25 -25.50 13.72
N ARG A 242 0.02 -25.12 13.65
CA ARG A 242 0.98 -25.26 14.77
C ARG A 242 0.97 -24.09 15.74
N ILE A 243 0.10 -23.12 15.48
CA ILE A 243 -0.01 -21.88 16.22
C ILE A 243 -1.48 -21.64 16.58
N CYS A 244 -1.74 -20.98 17.70
CA CYS A 244 -3.09 -20.57 18.08
C CYS A 244 -3.10 -19.18 18.73
N PRO A 245 -4.26 -18.50 18.74
CA PRO A 245 -4.45 -17.32 19.56
C PRO A 245 -4.23 -17.65 21.03
N ALA A 246 -3.46 -16.81 21.73
CA ALA A 246 -3.31 -16.92 23.17
C ALA A 246 -4.70 -16.81 23.84
N PRO A 247 -5.03 -17.69 24.81
CA PRO A 247 -6.30 -17.60 25.52
C PRO A 247 -6.40 -16.25 26.23
N SER A 248 -7.38 -15.44 25.84
CA SER A 248 -7.69 -14.21 26.57
C SER A 248 -8.38 -14.58 27.87
N GLU A 249 -7.92 -14.04 29.00
CA GLU A 249 -8.47 -14.29 30.35
C GLU A 249 -9.97 -13.92 30.49
N THR A 250 -10.59 -13.32 29.47
CA THR A 250 -11.94 -12.76 29.53
C THR A 250 -13.01 -13.49 28.71
N CYS A 251 -12.75 -14.67 28.12
CA CYS A 251 -13.80 -15.40 27.40
C CYS A 251 -13.77 -16.91 27.66
N ALA A 252 -14.53 -17.34 28.68
CA ALA A 252 -15.06 -18.68 28.77
C ALA A 252 -16.22 -18.84 27.77
N SER A 253 -15.91 -19.27 26.55
CA SER A 253 -16.81 -20.05 25.69
C SER A 253 -16.01 -20.54 24.50
N GLY A 254 -15.98 -21.85 24.28
CA GLY A 254 -15.40 -22.44 23.09
C GLY A 254 -15.99 -21.78 21.85
N THR A 255 -15.14 -21.16 21.05
CA THR A 255 -15.40 -20.96 19.63
C THR A 255 -14.09 -21.28 18.96
N GLU A 256 -14.19 -22.30 18.13
CA GLU A 256 -13.14 -22.95 17.37
C GLU A 256 -12.30 -21.92 16.61
N SER A 257 -11.11 -22.31 16.15
CA SER A 257 -10.33 -21.55 15.15
C SER A 257 -11.12 -21.42 13.84
N GLY A 258 -12.19 -20.65 13.88
CA GLY A 258 -13.15 -20.45 12.81
C GLY A 258 -12.71 -19.26 11.97
N SER A 259 -12.62 -19.50 10.67
CA SER A 259 -12.46 -18.47 9.65
C SER A 259 -13.57 -17.41 9.81
N ILE A 260 -13.25 -16.11 9.81
CA ILE A 260 -14.27 -15.02 9.89
C ILE A 260 -15.30 -15.17 8.77
N ILE A 261 -14.85 -15.65 7.61
CA ILE A 261 -15.67 -15.96 6.45
C ILE A 261 -15.39 -17.41 6.08
N ASN A 262 -16.42 -18.26 6.05
CA ASN A 262 -16.28 -19.64 5.55
C ASN A 262 -15.81 -19.61 4.09
N GLY A 263 -14.53 -19.94 3.84
CA GLY A 263 -13.87 -19.62 2.56
C GLY A 263 -12.99 -20.74 2.01
N SER A 264 -13.55 -21.94 1.81
CA SER A 264 -12.85 -23.01 1.07
C SER A 264 -12.53 -22.61 -0.39
N GLU A 265 -13.34 -21.72 -0.98
CA GLU A 265 -13.31 -21.39 -2.42
C GLU A 265 -12.66 -20.04 -2.78
N ALA A 266 -12.00 -19.38 -1.82
CA ALA A 266 -11.36 -18.09 -2.09
C ALA A 266 -10.21 -18.26 -3.10
N CYS A 267 -10.33 -17.57 -4.24
CA CYS A 267 -9.30 -17.44 -5.25
C CYS A 267 -8.28 -16.36 -4.85
N GLY A 268 -7.04 -16.50 -5.31
CA GLY A 268 -5.98 -15.50 -5.10
C GLY A 268 -4.83 -15.97 -4.21
N PRO A 269 -3.81 -15.10 -4.03
CA PRO A 269 -2.60 -15.45 -3.29
C PRO A 269 -2.90 -15.77 -1.83
N ARG A 270 -2.50 -16.96 -1.40
CA ARG A 270 -2.64 -17.45 -0.02
C ARG A 270 -1.37 -17.18 0.75
N ILE A 271 -1.47 -16.98 2.05
CA ILE A 271 -0.31 -16.80 2.92
C ILE A 271 0.02 -18.09 3.66
N VAL A 272 1.30 -18.45 3.68
CA VAL A 272 1.84 -19.47 4.58
C VAL A 272 2.84 -18.80 5.51
N LEU A 273 2.64 -18.95 6.82
CA LEU A 273 3.61 -18.57 7.83
C LEU A 273 4.66 -19.66 7.98
N ARG A 274 5.93 -19.28 8.13
CA ARG A 274 7.06 -20.20 8.24
C ARG A 274 8.07 -19.71 9.27
N SER A 275 8.58 -20.62 10.10
CA SER A 275 9.60 -20.32 11.08
C SER A 275 10.95 -19.98 10.40
N ILE A 276 11.59 -18.91 10.88
CA ILE A 276 12.95 -18.51 10.48
C ILE A 276 13.97 -18.68 11.62
N LYS A 277 13.47 -19.03 12.81
CA LYS A 277 14.20 -19.47 13.99
C LYS A 277 13.48 -20.68 14.59
N ALA A 278 14.13 -21.43 15.48
CA ALA A 278 13.40 -22.39 16.31
C ALA A 278 12.46 -21.62 17.25
N ILE A 279 11.23 -22.13 17.42
CA ILE A 279 10.20 -21.51 18.26
C ILE A 279 9.82 -22.51 19.35
N GLN A 280 9.91 -22.09 20.59
CA GLN A 280 9.55 -22.93 21.74
C GLN A 280 8.03 -23.00 21.91
N LYS A 281 7.55 -24.08 22.53
CA LYS A 281 6.14 -24.20 22.89
C LYS A 281 5.70 -22.99 23.74
N SER A 282 4.55 -22.42 23.40
CA SER A 282 3.97 -21.21 24.01
C SER A 282 4.75 -19.91 23.75
N GLU A 283 5.84 -19.94 22.99
CA GLU A 283 6.51 -18.72 22.52
C GLU A 283 5.60 -17.95 21.55
N GLU A 284 5.64 -16.63 21.63
CA GLU A 284 4.91 -15.77 20.71
C GLU A 284 5.51 -15.83 19.30
N VAL A 285 4.64 -15.91 18.31
CA VAL A 285 5.02 -15.89 16.89
C VAL A 285 4.99 -14.45 16.41
N LEU A 286 6.13 -14.01 15.86
CA LEU A 286 6.37 -12.62 15.50
C LEU A 286 6.90 -12.52 14.07
N ILE A 287 6.34 -11.60 13.29
CA ILE A 287 6.79 -11.27 11.93
C ILE A 287 7.27 -9.81 11.87
N THR A 288 7.87 -9.41 10.75
CA THR A 288 8.12 -7.99 10.49
C THR A 288 7.00 -7.37 9.67
N TYR A 289 6.59 -6.14 9.99
CA TYR A 289 5.62 -5.36 9.22
C TYR A 289 6.31 -4.32 8.32
N THR A 290 7.59 -4.06 8.59
CA THR A 290 8.41 -3.04 7.93
C THR A 290 9.70 -3.63 7.40
N ASP A 291 10.36 -2.90 6.52
CA ASP A 291 11.70 -3.22 6.06
C ASP A 291 12.71 -3.03 7.21
N LEU A 292 13.36 -4.12 7.62
CA LEU A 292 14.34 -4.14 8.72
C LEU A 292 15.65 -3.44 8.35
N LEU A 293 15.86 -3.10 7.08
CA LEU A 293 17.04 -2.35 6.64
C LEU A 293 16.92 -0.85 6.91
N GLN A 294 15.73 -0.36 7.24
CA GLN A 294 15.55 1.03 7.63
C GLN A 294 16.13 1.27 9.04
N PRO A 295 16.99 2.29 9.23
CA PRO A 295 17.53 2.59 10.55
C PRO A 295 16.41 3.01 11.48
N LYS A 296 16.47 2.59 12.75
CA LYS A 296 15.61 3.16 13.79
C LYS A 296 15.89 4.65 13.89
N VAL A 297 14.93 5.50 13.53
CA VAL A 297 15.06 6.95 13.65
C VAL A 297 15.21 7.28 15.14
N LYS A 298 16.43 7.55 15.59
CA LYS A 298 16.64 8.26 16.85
C LYS A 298 16.29 9.71 16.58
N MET A 299 15.10 10.14 16.97
CA MET A 299 14.79 11.56 17.10
C MET A 299 15.76 12.15 18.13
N PHE A 300 16.90 12.68 17.66
CA PHE A 300 17.62 13.69 18.41
C PHE A 300 16.68 14.89 18.44
N GLY A 301 15.97 15.06 19.55
CA GLY A 301 15.23 16.29 19.81
C GLY A 301 16.19 17.46 19.59
N SER A 302 15.94 18.25 18.56
CA SER A 302 16.59 19.54 18.37
C SER A 302 16.04 20.49 19.43
N VAL A 303 16.46 20.29 20.68
CA VAL A 303 16.46 21.32 21.69
C VAL A 303 17.67 22.20 21.38
N THR A 304 17.57 23.03 20.35
CA THR A 304 18.30 24.30 20.38
C THR A 304 17.46 25.23 21.22
N ARG A 305 17.69 25.13 22.53
CA ARG A 305 17.35 26.15 23.50
C ARG A 305 18.15 27.39 23.08
N VAL A 306 17.54 28.28 22.30
CA VAL A 306 18.08 29.62 22.09
C VAL A 306 17.73 30.39 23.37
N GLU A 307 18.64 30.37 24.32
CA GLU A 307 18.74 31.41 25.35
C GLU A 307 19.00 32.74 24.63
N ASN A 308 17.95 33.53 24.43
CA ASN A 308 18.11 34.95 24.14
C ASN A 308 18.12 35.69 25.48
N ASP A 309 19.31 35.79 26.06
CA ASP A 309 19.60 36.83 27.05
C ASP A 309 19.75 38.17 26.33
N ASN A 310 19.01 39.15 26.84
CA ASN A 310 19.11 40.54 26.49
C ASN A 310 20.53 41.08 26.75
N LEU A 311 21.10 41.80 25.78
CA LEU A 311 21.90 42.98 26.10
C LEU A 311 21.87 44.00 24.93
N GLU A 312 21.30 45.17 25.22
CA GLU A 312 21.51 46.41 24.47
C GLU A 312 23.01 46.79 24.45
N ASN A 313 23.52 47.25 23.30
CA ASN A 313 23.99 48.65 23.15
C ASN A 313 24.66 48.93 21.79
N HIS A 314 24.10 49.95 21.13
CA HIS A 314 24.72 51.08 20.40
C HIS A 314 25.85 50.92 19.35
N ARG A 315 25.50 51.48 18.18
CA ARG A 315 26.18 52.53 17.38
C ARG A 315 27.10 52.16 16.20
N GLU A 316 26.72 52.80 15.08
CA GLU A 316 27.53 53.48 14.06
C GLU A 316 27.98 52.72 12.79
N ASN A 317 27.23 53.02 11.70
CA ASN A 317 27.66 53.60 10.42
C ASN A 317 28.91 53.07 9.70
N GLY A 318 28.75 52.64 8.45
CA GLY A 318 29.86 52.56 7.50
C GLY A 318 29.51 51.86 6.17
N VAL A 319 29.52 52.63 5.08
CA VAL A 319 29.04 52.29 3.74
C VAL A 319 30.16 51.74 2.82
N ALA A 320 29.76 50.79 1.95
CA ALA A 320 30.21 50.44 0.60
C ALA A 320 31.65 49.93 0.25
N ILE A 321 31.56 48.92 -0.63
CA ILE A 321 32.50 48.22 -1.53
C ILE A 321 33.44 49.16 -2.33
N PRO A 322 34.58 48.68 -2.90
CA PRO A 322 34.50 48.21 -4.30
C PRO A 322 35.36 46.98 -4.68
N ILE A 323 34.97 46.47 -5.85
CA ILE A 323 35.41 45.33 -6.68
C ILE A 323 36.81 45.55 -7.31
N ILE A 324 37.49 44.45 -7.71
CA ILE A 324 38.39 44.19 -8.88
C ILE A 324 39.36 43.06 -8.46
N GLY A 325 39.66 41.99 -9.21
CA GLY A 325 39.39 41.60 -10.59
C GLY A 325 39.87 40.16 -10.85
N ALA A 326 39.51 39.63 -12.02
CA ALA A 326 39.86 38.30 -12.52
C ALA A 326 41.23 38.32 -13.28
N PRO A 327 41.61 37.26 -14.05
CA PRO A 327 42.73 36.33 -13.79
C PRO A 327 43.87 36.48 -14.84
N PRO A 328 44.83 35.53 -14.90
CA PRO A 328 45.35 35.16 -16.23
C PRO A 328 45.47 33.65 -16.48
N GLN A 329 45.23 33.30 -17.75
CA GLN A 329 45.45 32.01 -18.41
C GLN A 329 46.83 31.95 -19.11
N ASN A 330 47.12 30.73 -19.61
CA ASN A 330 47.92 30.31 -20.79
C ASN A 330 49.35 29.75 -20.56
N PRO A 331 49.93 28.96 -21.51
CA PRO A 331 49.35 27.87 -22.33
C PRO A 331 50.35 26.71 -22.68
N ASP A 332 49.88 25.80 -23.56
CA ASP A 332 50.59 25.04 -24.63
C ASP A 332 51.45 23.79 -24.32
N ASN A 333 51.11 22.68 -25.00
CA ASN A 333 51.93 22.09 -26.07
C ASN A 333 51.31 20.80 -26.68
N GLY A 334 51.34 20.72 -28.02
CA GLY A 334 51.25 19.52 -28.87
C GLY A 334 52.06 19.77 -30.15
N PRO A 335 52.58 18.75 -30.89
CA PRO A 335 51.95 18.33 -32.18
C PRO A 335 52.21 16.84 -32.61
N GLY A 336 51.31 16.12 -33.31
CA GLY A 336 51.18 15.98 -34.79
C GLY A 336 51.44 14.50 -35.25
N PRO A 337 51.36 14.11 -36.54
CA PRO A 337 50.36 14.33 -37.60
C PRO A 337 49.87 13.02 -38.32
N ILE A 338 48.88 13.11 -39.23
CA ILE A 338 48.42 12.07 -40.19
C ILE A 338 48.56 12.62 -41.64
N PRO A 339 48.92 11.81 -42.65
CA PRO A 339 48.63 12.06 -44.08
C PRO A 339 47.69 10.96 -44.65
N ALA A 340 46.94 11.07 -45.75
CA ALA A 340 46.78 12.04 -46.83
C ALA A 340 45.42 11.81 -47.54
N TYR A 341 45.03 12.82 -48.32
CA TYR A 341 43.82 12.98 -49.15
C TYR A 341 43.74 12.07 -50.40
N THR A 342 42.51 11.81 -50.86
CA THR A 342 41.98 11.80 -52.26
C THR A 342 40.54 11.26 -52.16
N GLY A 343 39.48 11.75 -52.81
CA GLY A 343 39.18 12.83 -53.73
C GLY A 343 37.79 12.55 -54.34
N SER A 344 36.92 13.57 -54.36
CA SER A 344 35.78 13.82 -55.28
C SER A 344 34.58 12.84 -55.36
N GLN A 345 33.36 13.33 -55.05
CA GLN A 345 32.32 13.65 -56.06
C GLN A 345 31.08 14.32 -55.43
N ASP A 346 30.78 15.50 -55.98
CA ASP A 346 29.50 16.15 -56.30
C ASP A 346 28.26 16.19 -55.38
N ALA A 347 27.79 17.43 -55.22
CA ALA A 347 26.46 17.91 -54.87
C ALA A 347 25.36 17.27 -55.75
N GLN A 348 24.08 17.18 -55.43
CA GLN A 348 23.08 18.07 -54.82
C GLN A 348 21.90 17.10 -54.50
N GLN A 349 21.08 17.26 -53.47
CA GLN A 349 19.96 18.19 -53.51
C GLN A 349 19.24 18.13 -52.15
N VAL A 350 18.90 19.32 -51.68
CA VAL A 350 18.14 19.67 -50.50
C VAL A 350 16.67 19.27 -50.69
N ASP A 351 16.04 18.70 -49.66
CA ASP A 351 14.68 19.12 -49.31
C ASP A 351 14.57 19.25 -47.79
N GLU A 352 14.24 20.46 -47.37
CA GLU A 352 14.03 20.90 -46.01
C GLU A 352 12.60 20.57 -45.60
N THR A 353 12.40 19.86 -44.50
CA THR A 353 11.38 20.27 -43.51
C THR A 353 11.80 19.79 -42.13
N SER A 354 12.34 20.76 -41.39
CA SER A 354 12.60 20.73 -39.96
C SER A 354 11.30 20.56 -39.16
N HIS A 355 11.28 19.67 -38.16
CA HIS A 355 10.89 20.06 -36.80
C HIS A 355 11.55 19.15 -35.77
N THR A 356 12.18 19.81 -34.82
CA THR A 356 13.10 19.34 -33.79
C THR A 356 12.49 18.36 -32.79
N ASN A 357 13.25 17.29 -32.61
CA ASN A 357 13.17 16.28 -31.58
C ASN A 357 13.46 16.92 -30.19
N LYS A 358 12.46 16.93 -29.30
CA LYS A 358 12.66 17.13 -27.84
C LYS A 358 12.33 15.82 -27.12
N SER A 359 13.24 14.87 -27.29
CA SER A 359 13.45 13.77 -26.37
C SER A 359 14.49 14.22 -25.34
N ILE A 360 14.45 13.67 -24.12
CA ILE A 360 15.23 14.01 -22.91
C ILE A 360 14.44 14.90 -21.93
N GLN A 361 13.54 14.28 -21.16
CA GLN A 361 13.23 14.58 -19.75
C GLN A 361 12.17 13.65 -19.10
N TYR A 362 11.83 12.50 -19.69
CA TYR A 362 10.80 11.59 -19.14
C TYR A 362 11.33 10.46 -18.23
N GLY A 363 12.63 10.17 -18.24
CA GLY A 363 13.23 9.12 -17.40
C GLY A 363 13.32 9.53 -15.93
N ASP A 364 13.82 10.73 -15.67
CA ASP A 364 14.14 11.18 -14.31
C ASP A 364 12.89 11.55 -13.49
N GLN A 365 11.78 11.96 -14.13
CA GLN A 365 10.52 12.26 -13.44
C GLN A 365 9.78 11.01 -12.96
N GLN A 366 9.85 9.88 -13.67
CA GLN A 366 9.23 8.62 -13.21
C GLN A 366 10.02 7.98 -12.07
N GLU A 367 11.34 8.14 -12.06
CA GLU A 367 12.20 7.63 -10.99
C GLU A 367 12.07 8.49 -9.73
N ALA A 368 12.04 9.83 -9.86
CA ALA A 368 11.78 10.73 -8.74
C ALA A 368 10.39 10.54 -8.13
N GLN A 369 9.34 10.30 -8.93
CA GLN A 369 7.99 10.01 -8.43
C GLN A 369 7.86 8.63 -7.78
N LYS A 370 8.59 7.61 -8.26
CA LYS A 370 8.65 6.30 -7.60
C LYS A 370 9.37 6.37 -6.26
N THR A 371 10.44 7.16 -6.16
CA THR A 371 11.21 7.32 -4.93
C THR A 371 10.43 8.13 -3.90
N LEU A 372 9.77 9.22 -4.28
CA LEU A 372 8.89 10.00 -3.39
C LEU A 372 7.67 9.19 -2.91
N ALA A 373 7.01 8.45 -3.81
CA ALA A 373 5.87 7.61 -3.44
C ALA A 373 6.27 6.41 -2.55
N ARG A 374 7.52 5.93 -2.67
CA ARG A 374 8.10 4.92 -1.78
C ARG A 374 8.43 5.51 -0.42
N GLU A 375 9.13 6.63 -0.38
CA GLU A 375 9.56 7.28 0.87
C GLU A 375 8.36 7.78 1.70
N GLU A 376 7.34 8.40 1.10
CA GLU A 376 6.17 8.91 1.85
C GLU A 376 5.21 7.80 2.33
N ARG A 377 5.10 6.70 1.57
CA ARG A 377 4.31 5.53 1.98
C ARG A 377 5.04 4.71 3.05
N GLU A 378 6.36 4.64 3.00
CA GLU A 378 7.21 4.10 4.07
C GLU A 378 7.08 4.95 5.35
N VAL A 379 7.00 6.29 5.25
CA VAL A 379 6.71 7.17 6.40
C VAL A 379 5.31 6.89 6.97
N SER A 380 4.29 6.72 6.13
CA SER A 380 2.93 6.42 6.60
C SER A 380 2.82 5.05 7.28
N LEU A 381 3.52 4.03 6.77
CA LEU A 381 3.63 2.71 7.42
C LEU A 381 4.47 2.77 8.68
N HIS A 382 5.54 3.57 8.71
CA HIS A 382 6.38 3.79 9.89
C HIS A 382 5.61 4.48 11.02
N VAL A 383 4.75 5.46 10.70
CA VAL A 383 3.85 6.09 11.69
C VAL A 383 2.85 5.06 12.23
N ILE A 384 2.21 4.26 11.37
CA ILE A 384 1.30 3.17 11.78
C ILE A 384 2.05 2.11 12.62
N PHE A 385 3.32 1.88 12.32
CA PHE A 385 4.18 0.91 12.99
C PHE A 385 4.64 1.35 14.39
N GLU A 386 5.14 2.58 14.54
CA GLU A 386 5.44 3.18 15.84
C GLU A 386 4.19 3.22 16.73
N MET A 387 3.02 3.38 16.11
CA MET A 387 1.72 3.35 16.77
C MET A 387 1.30 1.96 17.28
N LEU A 388 1.82 0.86 16.71
CA LEU A 388 1.56 -0.51 17.15
C LEU A 388 2.56 -1.00 18.20
N GLN A 389 3.77 -0.41 18.27
CA GLN A 389 4.79 -0.73 19.29
C GLN A 389 4.57 -0.05 20.65
N ALA A 390 3.61 0.88 20.76
CA ALA A 390 3.28 1.58 22.01
C ALA A 390 2.19 0.89 22.87
N GLN A 391 1.87 -0.38 22.57
CA GLN A 391 1.10 -1.30 23.43
C GLN A 391 2.06 -2.25 24.13
#